data_AF-A0A2G2X4J1-F1
#
_entry.id   AF-A0A2G2X4J1-F1
#
_cell.length_a   1.000
_cell.length_b   1.000
_cell.length_c   1.000
_cell.angle_alpha   90.00
_cell.angle_beta   90.00
_cell.angle_gamma   90.00
#
_symmetry.space_group_name_H-M   'P 1'
#
loop_
_entity.id
_entity.type
_entity.pdbx_description
1 polymer ?
#
loop_
_entity_poly.entity_id
_entity_poly.type
_entity_poly.pdbx_seq_one_letter_code
_entity_poly.pdbx_strand_id
1 'polypeptide(L)'
;MIKMDDIVEMKAEAELTDKLQKSLKGKRYLIVLDDMWKSEAWDAVRLCFPSESKGSGILLTTRNTEVARDAGTENLSLQMGFMDQDESWNLFKIAASANEALSYEFETIGKQIADECHGLPLTIVVVAGLLKSKGAIEDWTSVAKDVKSLVTNDPDKRCSRVLGLSYNHLTSDLKTCLLHFGVFPEDSEIPVKNLMRSWMAEWFLKLENDLEREAEKIYLPDCPSGPDDKGRHLDFSNLQTISYLSLDCCTKEVIMRIQNVKELGINGYGIPSNGLLNNLVHLQQLETLSFILCFNLLPAKAFPATLKKLKLERTFLHWSYLDIITELPNLEVLLIEDCFLKYWKATNDSFPVLELLMIRSCRNLKEIPIEFADIHTLQLIELRECLPKLAESAALIQKEQAELGNNPVDVRISDQYVKSFAIDDPDDNVYMWINRSSLLYSSLETRADNLSDGMSQFT
;
A
#
# COMPACT_ATOMS: atom_id res chain seq x y z
N MET A 1 25.04 4.57 9.52
CA MET A 1 23.80 5.10 8.92
C MET A 1 23.00 5.72 10.06
N ILE A 2 23.04 7.04 10.20
CA ILE A 2 22.33 7.75 11.28
C ILE A 2 20.95 8.08 10.72
N LYS A 3 19.90 7.49 11.31
CA LYS A 3 18.52 7.89 11.08
C LYS A 3 18.24 9.14 11.91
N MET A 4 17.70 10.17 11.26
CA MET A 4 17.29 11.42 11.89
C MET A 4 15.76 11.36 11.97
N ASP A 5 15.21 10.90 13.10
CA ASP A 5 13.77 10.90 13.36
C ASP A 5 13.33 12.26 13.94
N ASP A 6 12.10 12.65 13.58
CA ASP A 6 11.46 13.96 13.68
C ASP A 6 11.15 14.50 15.09
N ILE A 7 12.12 14.55 16.02
CA ILE A 7 11.94 15.23 17.32
C ILE A 7 13.23 15.97 17.72
N VAL A 8 13.61 16.99 16.95
CA VAL A 8 14.54 18.07 17.35
C VAL A 8 14.03 19.32 16.66
N GLU A 9 13.20 20.10 17.34
CA GLU A 9 13.57 21.40 17.88
C GLU A 9 14.09 22.37 16.81
N MET A 10 13.56 23.59 16.84
CA MET A 10 14.30 24.82 16.52
C MET A 10 15.56 24.97 17.41
N LYS A 11 16.43 23.95 17.47
CA LYS A 11 17.81 24.05 17.92
C LYS A 11 18.57 24.68 16.77
N ALA A 12 18.55 26.02 16.83
CA ALA A 12 19.16 27.03 15.99
C ALA A 12 20.08 26.48 14.88
N GLU A 13 19.78 26.81 13.62
CA GLU A 13 20.61 26.52 12.43
C GLU A 13 22.12 26.68 12.70
N ALA A 14 22.51 27.66 13.52
CA ALA A 14 23.87 27.88 14.00
C ALA A 14 24.52 26.67 14.72
N GLU A 15 23.77 25.90 15.52
CA GLU A 15 24.25 24.68 16.17
C GLU A 15 24.50 23.54 15.16
N LEU A 16 23.65 23.41 14.14
CA LEU A 16 23.83 22.43 13.06
C LEU A 16 25.04 22.79 12.20
N THR A 17 25.18 24.07 11.84
CA THR A 17 26.36 24.62 11.16
C THR A 17 27.63 24.34 11.94
N ASP A 18 27.66 24.66 13.24
CA ASP A 18 28.82 24.44 14.10
C ASP A 18 29.17 22.95 14.23
N LYS A 19 28.16 22.08 14.37
CA LYS A 19 28.38 20.61 14.37
C LYS A 19 28.97 20.13 13.05
N LEU A 20 28.44 20.57 11.91
CA LEU A 20 28.94 20.16 10.60
C LEU A 20 30.38 20.64 10.41
N GLN A 21 30.66 21.92 10.68
CA GLN A 21 32.00 22.48 10.57
C GLN A 21 33.00 21.74 11.48
N LYS A 22 32.66 21.49 12.74
CA LYS A 22 33.50 20.70 13.66
C LYS A 22 33.72 19.27 13.17
N SER A 23 32.72 18.65 12.56
CA SER A 23 32.82 17.28 12.05
C SER A 23 33.76 17.15 10.84
N LEU A 24 33.81 18.19 10.01
CA LEU A 24 34.60 18.27 8.77
C LEU A 24 36.00 18.85 8.98
N LYS A 25 36.20 19.69 10.01
CA LYS A 25 37.48 20.36 10.26
C LYS A 25 38.63 19.38 10.38
N GLY A 26 39.71 19.65 9.64
CA GLY A 26 40.92 18.84 9.63
C GLY A 26 40.83 17.53 8.84
N LYS A 27 39.68 17.17 8.28
CA LYS A 27 39.45 15.96 7.47
C LYS A 27 39.36 16.30 5.97
N ARG A 28 39.63 15.30 5.13
CA ARG A 28 39.31 15.34 3.69
C ARG A 28 37.92 14.76 3.50
N TYR A 29 37.08 15.44 2.72
CA TYR A 29 35.70 15.02 2.46
C TYR A 29 35.30 15.21 0.99
N LEU A 30 34.34 14.41 0.55
CA LEU A 30 33.59 14.61 -0.68
C LEU A 30 32.10 14.65 -0.31
N ILE A 31 31.43 15.74 -0.63
CA ILE A 31 29.99 15.92 -0.37
C ILE A 31 29.30 16.09 -1.70
N VAL A 32 28.23 15.32 -1.92
CA VAL A 32 27.38 15.43 -3.11
C VAL A 32 26.09 16.13 -2.68
N LEU A 33 25.80 17.27 -3.30
CA LEU A 33 24.57 18.01 -3.13
C LEU A 33 23.74 17.80 -4.40
N ASP A 34 22.77 16.92 -4.30
CA ASP A 34 21.91 16.57 -5.43
C ASP A 34 20.73 17.54 -5.54
N ASP A 35 20.40 17.90 -6.77
CA ASP A 35 19.24 18.70 -7.18
C ASP A 35 19.07 20.05 -6.45
N MET A 36 20.01 20.97 -6.66
CA MET A 36 19.93 22.32 -6.10
C MET A 36 19.09 23.27 -6.97
N TRP A 37 17.97 23.77 -6.44
CA TRP A 37 17.01 24.57 -7.23
C TRP A 37 17.27 26.09 -7.22
N LYS A 38 17.90 26.62 -6.16
CA LYS A 38 18.03 28.07 -5.90
C LYS A 38 19.43 28.46 -5.42
N SER A 39 19.93 29.62 -5.86
CA SER A 39 21.25 30.12 -5.48
C SER A 39 21.31 30.51 -4.01
N GLU A 40 20.22 30.99 -3.43
CA GLU A 40 20.15 31.37 -2.01
C GLU A 40 20.32 30.15 -1.09
N ALA A 41 19.81 28.99 -1.52
CA ALA A 41 19.98 27.74 -0.79
C ALA A 41 21.46 27.29 -0.80
N TRP A 42 22.14 27.45 -1.94
CA TRP A 42 23.59 27.22 -2.01
C TRP A 42 24.36 28.20 -1.11
N ASP A 43 23.99 29.48 -1.12
CA ASP A 43 24.61 30.50 -0.27
C ASP A 43 24.50 30.17 1.23
N ALA A 44 23.37 29.64 1.66
CA ALA A 44 23.18 29.20 3.04
C ALA A 44 24.04 27.95 3.37
N VAL A 45 24.03 26.94 2.49
CA VAL A 45 24.73 25.67 2.73
C VAL A 45 26.25 25.84 2.66
N ARG A 46 26.77 26.67 1.75
CA ARG A 46 28.23 26.84 1.59
C ARG A 46 28.91 27.41 2.83
N LEU A 47 28.20 28.21 3.62
CA LEU A 47 28.69 28.78 4.88
C LEU A 47 28.93 27.70 5.95
N CYS A 48 28.33 26.52 5.78
CA CYS A 48 28.49 25.41 6.70
C CYS A 48 29.79 24.60 6.48
N PHE A 49 30.54 24.87 5.41
CA PHE A 49 31.78 24.16 5.13
C PHE A 49 33.01 24.88 5.70
N PRO A 50 34.00 24.15 6.23
CA PRO A 50 35.28 24.74 6.66
C PRO A 50 36.00 25.42 5.50
N SER A 51 36.68 26.54 5.77
CA SER A 51 37.50 27.25 4.79
C SER A 51 38.78 26.49 4.37
N GLU A 52 39.17 25.46 5.11
CA GLU A 52 40.36 24.67 4.84
C GLU A 52 40.07 23.57 3.80
N SER A 53 40.59 23.72 2.58
CA SER A 53 40.49 22.71 1.51
C SER A 53 41.68 21.74 1.54
N LYS A 54 41.66 20.72 2.41
CA LYS A 54 42.68 19.63 2.42
C LYS A 54 42.51 18.63 1.26
N GLY A 55 42.26 19.13 0.05
CA GLY A 55 41.82 18.33 -1.10
C GLY A 55 40.39 17.83 -0.96
N SER A 56 39.55 18.56 -0.22
CA SER A 56 38.12 18.27 -0.10
C SER A 56 37.37 18.78 -1.34
N GLY A 57 36.30 18.08 -1.72
CA GLY A 57 35.48 18.41 -2.88
C GLY A 57 34.00 18.48 -2.55
N ILE A 58 33.28 19.33 -3.27
CA ILE A 58 31.82 19.40 -3.27
C ILE A 58 31.38 19.18 -4.72
N LEU A 59 30.56 18.16 -4.94
CA LEU A 59 29.89 17.93 -6.22
C LEU A 59 28.45 18.42 -6.08
N LEU A 60 28.04 19.34 -6.92
CA LEU A 60 26.67 19.87 -6.95
C LEU A 60 26.05 19.53 -8.29
N THR A 61 24.84 18.96 -8.26
CA THR A 61 24.01 18.77 -9.46
C THR A 61 22.85 19.77 -9.42
N THR A 62 22.47 20.28 -10.59
CA THR A 62 21.36 21.22 -10.71
C THR A 62 20.87 21.27 -12.16
N ARG A 63 19.59 21.57 -12.34
CA ARG A 63 19.00 21.90 -13.64
C ARG A 63 19.10 23.40 -13.97
N ASN A 64 19.47 24.23 -12.99
CA ASN A 64 19.52 25.67 -13.13
C ASN A 64 20.96 26.16 -13.43
N THR A 65 21.15 26.76 -14.60
CA THR A 65 22.44 27.30 -15.05
C THR A 65 22.93 28.45 -14.18
N GLU A 66 22.05 29.22 -13.56
CA GLU A 66 22.41 30.30 -12.63
C GLU A 66 23.00 29.73 -11.34
N VAL A 67 22.38 28.70 -10.76
CA VAL A 67 22.91 28.00 -9.58
C VAL A 67 24.27 27.38 -9.88
N ALA A 68 24.43 26.75 -11.05
CA ALA A 68 25.71 26.19 -11.48
C ALA A 68 26.80 27.27 -11.62
N ARG A 69 26.44 28.45 -12.14
CA ARG A 69 27.35 29.59 -12.30
C ARG A 69 27.74 30.20 -10.94
N ASP A 70 26.80 30.29 -10.00
CA ASP A 70 27.02 30.88 -8.68
C ASP A 70 27.78 29.91 -7.75
N ALA A 71 27.58 28.60 -7.91
CA ALA A 71 28.30 27.56 -7.16
C ALA A 71 29.66 27.19 -7.77
N GLY A 72 29.82 27.36 -9.07
CA GLY A 72 31.05 27.02 -9.78
C GLY A 72 32.20 27.96 -9.41
N THR A 73 33.33 27.39 -8.99
CA THR A 73 34.62 28.08 -9.09
C THR A 73 35.13 28.00 -10.52
N GLU A 74 35.52 29.14 -11.10
CA GLU A 74 36.14 29.35 -12.42
C GLU A 74 36.32 28.07 -13.27
N ASN A 75 35.31 27.76 -14.11
CA ASN A 75 35.31 26.72 -15.16
C ASN A 75 35.12 25.25 -14.74
N LEU A 76 34.66 24.93 -13.54
CA LEU A 76 34.35 23.54 -13.13
C LEU A 76 32.91 23.09 -13.38
N SER A 77 32.04 23.93 -13.97
CA SER A 77 30.68 23.53 -14.32
C SER A 77 30.69 22.57 -15.50
N LEU A 78 30.42 21.28 -15.25
CA LEU A 78 30.25 20.28 -16.30
C LEU A 78 28.80 20.30 -16.79
N GLN A 79 28.59 20.74 -18.02
CA GLN A 79 27.29 20.59 -18.67
C GLN A 79 27.17 19.16 -19.21
N MET A 80 26.16 18.42 -18.74
CA MET A 80 25.87 17.09 -19.24
C MET A 80 25.36 17.16 -20.69
N GLY A 81 26.02 16.43 -21.59
CA GLY A 81 25.60 16.31 -22.98
C GLY A 81 24.47 15.29 -23.18
N PHE A 82 23.91 15.27 -24.38
CA PHE A 82 23.01 14.20 -24.83
C PHE A 82 23.81 12.98 -25.27
N MET A 83 23.20 11.79 -25.17
CA MET A 83 23.79 10.56 -25.70
C MET A 83 23.86 10.60 -27.22
N ASP A 84 24.91 10.01 -27.79
CA ASP A 84 24.96 9.79 -29.23
C ASP A 84 24.05 8.63 -29.67
N GLN A 85 24.03 8.35 -30.97
CA GLN A 85 23.15 7.34 -31.55
C GLN A 85 23.50 5.92 -31.10
N ASP A 86 24.80 5.61 -30.95
CA ASP A 86 25.27 4.29 -30.55
C ASP A 86 25.03 4.06 -29.05
N GLU A 87 25.30 5.07 -28.22
CA GLU A 87 24.99 5.08 -26.79
C GLU A 87 23.48 4.93 -26.54
N SER A 88 22.67 5.66 -27.30
CA SER A 88 21.20 5.62 -27.20
C SER A 88 20.65 4.24 -27.55
N TRP A 89 21.14 3.65 -28.65
CA TRP A 89 20.74 2.30 -29.06
C TRP A 89 21.18 1.25 -28.02
N ASN A 90 22.39 1.36 -27.49
CA ASN A 90 22.88 0.44 -26.48
C ASN A 90 22.03 0.49 -25.20
N LEU A 91 21.70 1.69 -24.72
CA LEU A 91 20.81 1.87 -23.56
C LEU A 91 19.40 1.31 -23.84
N PHE A 92 18.86 1.60 -25.02
CA PHE A 92 17.55 1.08 -25.44
C PHE A 92 17.53 -0.45 -25.42
N LYS A 93 18.56 -1.10 -25.98
CA LYS A 93 18.66 -2.56 -26.04
C LYS A 93 18.72 -3.17 -24.64
N ILE A 94 19.50 -2.60 -23.73
CA ILE A 94 19.58 -3.05 -22.33
C ILE A 94 18.21 -2.95 -21.66
N ALA A 95 17.49 -1.83 -21.84
CA ALA A 95 16.20 -1.59 -21.20
C ALA A 95 15.06 -2.45 -21.79
N ALA A 96 15.03 -2.64 -23.11
CA ALA A 96 13.95 -3.34 -23.80
C ALA A 96 14.03 -4.87 -23.66
N SER A 97 15.24 -5.45 -23.75
CA SER A 97 15.40 -6.92 -23.82
C SER A 97 16.24 -7.53 -22.70
N ALA A 98 16.65 -6.74 -21.69
CA ALA A 98 17.58 -7.21 -20.65
C ALA A 98 18.85 -7.87 -21.22
N ASN A 99 19.30 -7.36 -22.38
CA ASN A 99 20.44 -7.87 -23.16
C ASN A 99 20.22 -9.24 -23.86
N GLU A 100 18.98 -9.69 -24.01
CA GLU A 100 18.63 -10.81 -24.89
C GLU A 100 18.64 -10.38 -26.36
N ALA A 101 18.91 -11.34 -27.25
CA ALA A 101 19.00 -11.09 -28.69
C ALA A 101 17.60 -10.80 -29.28
N LEU A 102 17.44 -9.59 -29.84
CA LEU A 102 16.26 -9.21 -30.61
C LEU A 102 16.40 -9.73 -32.05
N SER A 103 15.27 -10.04 -32.70
CA SER A 103 15.28 -10.33 -34.14
C SER A 103 15.64 -9.07 -34.93
N TYR A 104 16.13 -9.24 -36.16
CA TYR A 104 16.53 -8.14 -37.04
C TYR A 104 15.43 -7.08 -37.24
N GLU A 105 14.17 -7.51 -37.30
CA GLU A 105 13.02 -6.62 -37.48
C GLU A 105 12.81 -5.70 -36.26
N PHE A 106 12.86 -6.26 -35.05
CA PHE A 106 12.77 -5.48 -33.80
C PHE A 106 13.99 -4.58 -33.61
N GLU A 107 15.20 -5.01 -33.99
CA GLU A 107 16.40 -4.16 -33.92
C GLU A 107 16.29 -2.94 -34.83
N THR A 108 15.74 -3.11 -36.02
CA THR A 108 15.59 -2.01 -36.99
C THR A 108 14.63 -0.96 -36.46
N ILE A 109 13.47 -1.37 -35.95
CA ILE A 109 12.48 -0.46 -35.37
C ILE A 109 13.00 0.16 -34.07
N GLY A 110 13.64 -0.64 -33.21
CA GLY A 110 14.20 -0.16 -31.94
C GLY A 110 15.27 0.92 -32.15
N LYS A 111 16.15 0.77 -33.14
CA LYS A 111 17.14 1.81 -33.51
C LYS A 111 16.47 3.10 -33.94
N GLN A 112 15.42 3.01 -34.75
CA GLN A 112 14.65 4.18 -35.17
C GLN A 112 14.03 4.89 -33.95
N ILE A 113 13.43 4.14 -33.02
CA ILE A 113 12.83 4.70 -31.80
C ILE A 113 13.88 5.37 -30.91
N ALA A 114 15.05 4.74 -30.73
CA ALA A 114 16.14 5.31 -29.93
C ALA A 114 16.65 6.63 -30.53
N ASP A 115 16.74 6.72 -31.86
CA ASP A 115 17.14 7.93 -32.58
C ASP A 115 16.13 9.07 -32.39
N GLU A 116 14.83 8.77 -32.46
CA GLU A 116 13.73 9.73 -32.24
C GLU A 116 13.62 10.19 -30.77
N CYS A 117 14.30 9.50 -29.84
CA CYS A 117 14.47 9.99 -28.45
C CYS A 117 15.56 11.05 -28.31
N HIS A 118 16.38 11.27 -29.36
CA HIS A 118 17.40 12.32 -29.46
C HIS A 118 18.35 12.37 -28.25
N GLY A 119 18.83 11.22 -27.80
CA GLY A 119 19.89 11.14 -26.79
C GLY A 119 19.48 11.47 -25.35
N LEU A 120 18.18 11.58 -25.05
CA LEU A 120 17.69 11.74 -23.68
C LEU A 120 17.57 10.36 -22.99
N PRO A 121 18.36 10.05 -21.94
CA PRO A 121 18.39 8.71 -21.35
C PRO A 121 17.03 8.29 -20.76
N LEU A 122 16.33 9.21 -20.10
CA LEU A 122 15.03 8.92 -19.47
C LEU A 122 13.96 8.55 -20.51
N THR A 123 13.88 9.28 -21.63
CA THR A 123 12.90 8.97 -22.68
C THR A 123 13.18 7.62 -23.33
N ILE A 124 14.46 7.30 -23.55
CA ILE A 124 14.88 6.02 -24.10
C ILE A 124 14.42 4.87 -23.20
N VAL A 125 14.70 4.95 -21.89
CA VAL A 125 14.34 3.90 -20.93
C VAL A 125 12.83 3.75 -20.79
N VAL A 126 12.07 4.85 -20.77
CA VAL A 126 10.61 4.82 -20.65
C VAL A 126 9.97 4.14 -21.86
N VAL A 127 10.40 4.47 -23.08
CA VAL A 127 9.85 3.86 -24.30
C VAL A 127 10.29 2.40 -24.44
N ALA A 128 11.55 2.09 -24.15
CA ALA A 128 12.06 0.72 -24.13
C ALA A 128 11.29 -0.16 -23.12
N GLY A 129 11.03 0.36 -21.91
CA GLY A 129 10.25 -0.32 -20.88
C GLY A 129 8.78 -0.56 -21.30
N LEU A 130 8.17 0.40 -21.99
CA LEU A 130 6.84 0.22 -22.59
C LEU A 130 6.84 -0.94 -23.59
N LEU A 131 7.82 -0.96 -24.49
CA LEU A 131 7.94 -1.97 -25.55
C LEU A 131 8.29 -3.36 -25.03
N LYS A 132 8.98 -3.46 -23.90
CA LYS A 132 9.28 -4.73 -23.23
C LYS A 132 8.01 -5.53 -22.89
N SER A 133 6.90 -4.85 -22.62
CA SER A 133 5.61 -5.48 -22.35
C SER A 133 4.83 -5.90 -23.62
N LYS A 134 5.33 -5.55 -24.81
CA LYS A 134 4.68 -5.76 -26.11
C LYS A 134 5.45 -6.77 -26.96
N GLY A 135 4.79 -7.87 -27.32
CA GLY A 135 5.39 -8.97 -28.09
C GLY A 135 5.22 -8.89 -29.61
N ALA A 136 4.33 -8.03 -30.10
CA ALA A 136 3.99 -7.95 -31.54
C ALA A 136 4.81 -6.85 -32.26
N ILE A 137 5.15 -7.08 -33.53
CA ILE A 137 5.93 -6.11 -34.33
C ILE A 137 5.08 -4.89 -34.74
N GLU A 138 3.77 -5.08 -34.90
CA GLU A 138 2.80 -4.04 -35.22
C GLU A 138 2.71 -3.02 -34.08
N ASP A 139 2.77 -3.51 -32.85
CA ASP A 139 2.82 -2.71 -31.62
C ASP A 139 4.04 -1.79 -31.58
N TRP A 140 5.22 -2.33 -31.90
CA TRP A 140 6.47 -1.56 -31.99
C TRP A 140 6.40 -0.49 -33.07
N THR A 141 5.80 -0.82 -34.22
CA THR A 141 5.61 0.11 -35.33
C THR A 141 4.67 1.25 -34.95
N SER A 142 3.59 0.95 -34.21
CA SER A 142 2.64 1.95 -33.71
C SER A 142 3.32 2.92 -32.74
N VAL A 143 4.04 2.39 -31.76
CA VAL A 143 4.77 3.23 -30.78
C VAL A 143 5.83 4.09 -31.49
N ALA A 144 6.55 3.56 -32.49
CA ALA A 144 7.50 4.36 -33.27
C ALA A 144 6.84 5.57 -33.94
N LYS A 145 5.63 5.39 -34.49
CA LYS A 145 4.86 6.47 -35.10
C LYS A 145 4.43 7.50 -34.06
N ASP A 146 3.98 7.05 -32.89
CA ASP A 146 3.54 7.93 -31.82
C ASP A 146 4.71 8.76 -31.27
N VAL A 147 5.86 8.14 -30.97
CA VAL A 147 7.08 8.85 -30.52
C VAL A 147 7.50 9.90 -31.55
N LYS A 148 7.52 9.55 -32.83
CA LYS A 148 7.84 10.47 -33.93
C LYS A 148 6.88 11.66 -34.02
N SER A 149 5.60 11.46 -33.69
CA SER A 149 4.59 12.53 -33.71
C SER A 149 4.76 13.54 -32.57
N LEU A 150 5.46 13.16 -31.50
CA LEU A 150 5.63 13.96 -30.29
C LEU A 150 6.85 14.90 -30.33
N VAL A 151 7.64 14.83 -31.41
CA VAL A 151 8.88 15.60 -31.60
C VAL A 151 8.63 17.10 -31.43
N THR A 152 9.39 17.68 -30.51
CA THR A 152 9.43 19.12 -30.20
C THR A 152 10.86 19.50 -29.86
N ASN A 153 11.27 20.74 -30.13
CA ASN A 153 12.65 21.21 -29.87
C ASN A 153 12.94 21.45 -28.38
N ASP A 154 11.92 21.38 -27.53
CA ASP A 154 12.00 21.60 -26.07
C ASP A 154 12.17 20.24 -25.36
N PRO A 155 13.33 19.96 -24.72
CA PRO A 155 13.61 18.68 -24.07
C PRO A 155 12.63 18.33 -22.95
N ASP A 156 12.18 19.31 -22.16
CA ASP A 156 11.28 19.09 -21.02
C ASP A 156 9.87 18.74 -21.52
N LYS A 157 9.38 19.48 -22.52
CA LYS A 157 8.09 19.16 -23.18
C LYS A 157 8.14 17.80 -23.87
N ARG A 158 9.27 17.45 -24.47
CA ARG A 158 9.47 16.13 -25.09
C ARG A 158 9.40 15.03 -24.03
N CYS A 159 10.11 15.20 -22.91
CA CYS A 159 10.09 14.24 -21.80
C CYS A 159 8.68 14.06 -21.24
N SER A 160 7.97 15.15 -20.97
CA SER A 160 6.58 15.12 -20.50
C SER A 160 5.64 14.39 -21.47
N ARG A 161 5.77 14.63 -22.78
CA ARG A 161 4.98 13.95 -23.82
C ARG A 161 5.25 12.45 -23.89
N VAL A 162 6.52 12.05 -23.80
CA VAL A 162 6.92 10.63 -23.80
C VAL A 162 6.42 9.91 -22.54
N LEU A 163 6.50 10.55 -21.38
CA LEU A 163 5.92 10.04 -20.13
C LEU A 163 4.40 9.89 -20.25
N GLY A 164 3.71 10.89 -20.81
CA GLY A 164 2.28 10.82 -21.10
C GLY A 164 1.90 9.70 -22.06
N LEU A 165 2.71 9.45 -23.10
CA LEU A 165 2.51 8.32 -24.02
C LEU A 165 2.62 6.99 -23.28
N SER A 166 3.65 6.82 -22.45
CA SER A 166 3.83 5.61 -21.64
C SER A 166 2.67 5.41 -20.68
N TYR A 167 2.26 6.47 -19.97
CA TYR A 167 1.09 6.46 -19.09
C TYR A 167 -0.18 6.02 -19.82
N ASN A 168 -0.45 6.56 -21.01
CA ASN A 168 -1.66 6.22 -21.77
C ASN A 168 -1.72 4.74 -22.18
N HIS A 169 -0.57 4.11 -22.38
CA HIS A 169 -0.45 2.70 -22.73
C HIS A 169 -0.51 1.75 -21.52
N LEU A 170 -0.45 2.26 -20.28
CA LEU A 170 -0.64 1.45 -19.08
C LEU A 170 -2.10 0.96 -18.97
N THR A 171 -2.28 -0.22 -18.37
CA THR A 171 -3.61 -0.72 -17.97
C THR A 171 -4.23 0.20 -16.92
N SER A 172 -5.57 0.15 -16.75
CA SER A 172 -6.26 0.99 -15.76
C SER A 172 -5.71 0.80 -14.35
N ASP A 173 -5.40 -0.46 -13.99
CA ASP A 173 -4.86 -0.82 -12.68
C ASP A 173 -3.48 -0.17 -12.47
N LEU A 174 -2.58 -0.28 -13.46
CA LEU A 174 -1.24 0.31 -13.39
C LEU A 174 -1.24 1.85 -13.44
N LYS A 175 -2.18 2.47 -14.17
CA LYS A 175 -2.38 3.92 -14.15
C LYS A 175 -2.67 4.40 -12.73
N THR A 176 -3.56 3.69 -12.05
CA THR A 176 -3.97 4.05 -10.69
C THR A 176 -2.83 3.82 -9.68
N CYS A 177 -2.09 2.71 -9.81
CA CYS A 177 -0.86 2.49 -9.05
C CYS A 177 0.17 3.61 -9.26
N LEU A 178 0.39 4.05 -10.50
CA LEU A 178 1.36 5.09 -10.82
C LEU A 178 0.95 6.46 -10.27
N LEU A 179 -0.33 6.83 -10.36
CA LEU A 179 -0.84 8.08 -9.78
C LEU A 179 -0.72 8.11 -8.25
N HIS A 180 -0.80 6.95 -7.59
CA HIS A 180 -0.66 6.85 -6.14
C HIS A 180 0.70 7.33 -5.62
N PHE A 181 1.75 7.29 -6.45
CA PHE A 181 3.05 7.89 -6.07
C PHE A 181 2.95 9.40 -5.79
N GLY A 182 1.95 10.10 -6.36
CA GLY A 182 1.73 11.52 -6.12
C GLY A 182 1.28 11.88 -4.69
N VAL A 183 0.93 10.89 -3.86
CA VAL A 183 0.61 11.09 -2.44
C VAL A 183 1.87 11.32 -1.60
N PHE A 184 3.02 10.85 -2.07
CA PHE A 184 4.28 10.93 -1.35
C PHE A 184 4.96 12.29 -1.57
N PRO A 185 5.67 12.83 -0.56
CA PRO A 185 6.49 14.02 -0.75
C PRO A 185 7.52 13.81 -1.87
N GLU A 186 7.82 14.89 -2.58
CA GLU A 186 8.88 14.94 -3.59
C GLU A 186 10.21 14.44 -2.99
N ASP A 187 10.94 13.62 -3.77
CA ASP A 187 12.21 12.98 -3.44
C ASP A 187 12.25 12.16 -2.13
N SER A 188 11.09 11.84 -1.56
CA SER A 188 11.04 10.93 -0.41
C SER A 188 11.39 9.50 -0.84
N GLU A 189 12.25 8.85 -0.07
CA GLU A 189 12.45 7.40 -0.23
C GLU A 189 11.15 6.70 0.13
N ILE A 190 10.54 6.02 -0.85
CA ILE A 190 9.31 5.25 -0.65
C ILE A 190 9.70 3.79 -0.42
N PRO A 191 9.52 3.25 0.81
CA PRO A 191 9.76 1.83 1.03
C PRO A 191 8.78 1.01 0.22
N VAL A 192 9.27 0.11 -0.65
CA VAL A 192 8.45 -0.75 -1.54
C VAL A 192 7.35 -1.48 -0.76
N LYS A 193 7.63 -1.92 0.47
CA LYS A 193 6.65 -2.57 1.35
C LYS A 193 5.47 -1.67 1.69
N ASN A 194 5.70 -0.37 1.90
CA ASN A 194 4.67 0.59 2.23
C ASN A 194 3.82 0.93 1.01
N LEU A 195 4.46 1.08 -0.15
CA LEU A 195 3.77 1.26 -1.43
C LEU A 195 2.86 0.07 -1.76
N MET A 196 3.37 -1.16 -1.66
CA MET A 196 2.59 -2.38 -1.89
C MET A 196 1.42 -2.50 -0.92
N ARG A 197 1.62 -2.17 0.37
CA ARG A 197 0.54 -2.14 1.37
C ARG A 197 -0.54 -1.13 1.00
N SER A 198 -0.15 0.05 0.53
CA SER A 198 -1.08 1.09 0.09
C SER A 198 -1.91 0.63 -1.11
N TRP A 199 -1.27 0.05 -2.13
CA TRP A 199 -1.98 -0.49 -3.29
C TRP A 199 -2.92 -1.66 -2.97
N MET A 200 -2.55 -2.50 -1.99
CA MET A 200 -3.42 -3.58 -1.51
C MET A 200 -4.62 -3.04 -0.72
N ALA A 201 -4.46 -1.95 0.04
CA ALA A 201 -5.55 -1.31 0.78
C ALA A 201 -6.53 -0.58 -0.16
N GLU A 202 -6.02 0.01 -1.24
CA GLU A 202 -6.79 0.78 -2.24
C GLU A 202 -7.34 -0.10 -3.39
N TRP A 203 -7.15 -1.43 -3.33
CA TRP A 203 -7.62 -2.43 -4.31
C TRP A 203 -7.08 -2.26 -5.75
N PHE A 204 -5.91 -1.65 -5.97
CA PHE A 204 -5.39 -1.49 -7.34
C PHE A 204 -4.96 -2.81 -8.01
N LEU A 205 -4.87 -3.91 -7.27
CA LEU A 205 -4.57 -5.24 -7.78
C LEU A 205 -5.83 -6.11 -7.73
N LYS A 206 -6.47 -6.35 -8.88
CA LYS A 206 -7.41 -7.46 -9.03
C LYS A 206 -6.65 -8.76 -8.82
N LEU A 207 -6.91 -9.44 -7.70
CA LEU A 207 -6.51 -10.83 -7.54
C LEU A 207 -7.44 -11.64 -8.45
N GLU A 208 -6.89 -12.08 -9.57
CA GLU A 208 -7.59 -12.88 -10.57
C GLU A 208 -7.94 -14.23 -9.93
N ASN A 209 -9.16 -14.36 -9.36
CA ASN A 209 -9.95 -15.61 -9.19
C ASN A 209 -11.23 -15.49 -8.30
N ASP A 210 -11.88 -14.33 -8.21
CA ASP A 210 -13.14 -14.24 -7.45
C ASP A 210 -14.36 -14.61 -8.31
N LEU A 211 -14.76 -15.89 -8.21
CA LEU A 211 -16.13 -16.32 -8.49
C LEU A 211 -17.06 -15.77 -7.38
N GLU A 212 -17.41 -14.48 -7.46
CA GLU A 212 -18.51 -13.93 -6.67
C GLU A 212 -19.82 -14.60 -7.10
N ARG A 213 -20.38 -15.46 -6.23
CA ARG A 213 -21.79 -15.83 -6.32
C ARG A 213 -22.61 -14.59 -6.06
N GLU A 214 -23.53 -14.29 -6.98
CA GLU A 214 -24.52 -13.23 -6.86
C GLU A 214 -25.35 -13.38 -5.56
N ALA A 215 -24.99 -12.63 -4.54
CA ALA A 215 -25.90 -12.21 -3.49
C ALA A 215 -26.46 -10.83 -3.89
N GLU A 216 -27.78 -10.63 -3.74
CA GLU A 216 -28.46 -9.39 -4.08
C GLU A 216 -27.76 -8.19 -3.41
N LYS A 217 -27.04 -7.39 -4.22
CA LYS A 217 -26.36 -6.16 -3.79
C LYS A 217 -27.42 -5.09 -3.52
N ILE A 218 -27.88 -4.98 -2.28
CA ILE A 218 -28.67 -3.82 -1.83
C ILE A 218 -27.68 -2.69 -1.54
N TYR A 219 -27.45 -1.82 -2.53
CA TYR A 219 -26.78 -0.54 -2.31
C TYR A 219 -27.75 0.37 -1.54
N LEU A 220 -27.46 0.61 -0.25
CA LEU A 220 -28.08 1.73 0.44
C LEU A 220 -27.55 3.03 -0.22
N PRO A 221 -28.42 3.95 -0.65
CA PRO A 221 -27.96 5.21 -1.22
C PRO A 221 -27.13 5.99 -0.21
N ASP A 222 -26.15 6.74 -0.71
CA ASP A 222 -25.35 7.68 0.10
C ASP A 222 -26.27 8.57 0.93
N CYS A 223 -25.92 8.79 2.21
CA CYS A 223 -26.70 9.65 3.09
C CYS A 223 -26.85 11.04 2.44
N PRO A 224 -28.07 11.64 2.44
CA PRO A 224 -28.25 12.97 1.89
C PRO A 224 -27.46 13.97 2.74
N SER A 225 -26.43 14.57 2.15
CA SER A 225 -25.54 15.57 2.75
C SER A 225 -26.16 16.98 2.79
N GLY A 226 -27.45 17.07 3.16
CA GLY A 226 -28.21 18.33 3.17
C GLY A 226 -29.04 18.52 4.45
N PRO A 227 -29.11 19.75 5.03
CA PRO A 227 -29.87 20.00 6.26
C PRO A 227 -31.40 19.92 6.14
N ASP A 228 -31.95 19.75 4.93
CA ASP A 228 -33.37 19.98 4.65
C ASP A 228 -34.19 18.75 4.19
N ASP A 229 -33.63 17.54 4.14
CA ASP A 229 -34.44 16.36 3.80
C ASP A 229 -35.07 15.73 5.06
N LYS A 230 -36.24 16.27 5.44
CA LYS A 230 -37.12 15.66 6.44
C LYS A 230 -37.63 14.31 5.95
N GLY A 231 -36.85 13.27 6.26
CA GLY A 231 -37.31 11.92 6.54
C GLY A 231 -38.21 11.28 5.49
N ARG A 232 -37.62 10.80 4.38
CA ARG A 232 -38.16 9.57 3.79
C ARG A 232 -37.89 8.43 4.76
N HIS A 233 -38.94 8.05 5.48
CA HIS A 233 -38.93 6.94 6.42
C HIS A 233 -38.79 5.62 5.63
N LEU A 234 -37.56 5.26 5.28
CA LEU A 234 -37.25 3.94 4.75
C LEU A 234 -37.35 2.96 5.92
N ASP A 235 -38.45 2.23 5.97
CA ASP A 235 -38.72 1.20 6.96
C ASP A 235 -37.95 -0.08 6.60
N PHE A 236 -36.81 -0.30 7.25
CA PHE A 236 -35.99 -1.51 7.09
C PHE A 236 -36.35 -2.61 8.09
N SER A 237 -37.51 -2.53 8.78
CA SER A 237 -37.90 -3.48 9.83
C SER A 237 -37.91 -4.94 9.39
N ASN A 238 -38.09 -5.20 8.10
CA ASN A 238 -38.15 -6.55 7.52
C ASN A 238 -36.79 -7.07 7.02
N LEU A 239 -35.74 -6.25 7.03
CA LEU A 239 -34.43 -6.61 6.51
C LEU A 239 -33.67 -7.47 7.52
N GLN A 240 -33.37 -8.72 7.15
CA GLN A 240 -32.67 -9.67 8.03
C GLN A 240 -31.20 -9.87 7.65
N THR A 241 -30.81 -9.55 6.42
CA THR A 241 -29.44 -9.72 5.92
C THR A 241 -29.00 -8.47 5.18
N ILE A 242 -27.80 -8.00 5.48
CA ILE A 242 -27.07 -6.96 4.76
C ILE A 242 -25.69 -7.52 4.47
N SER A 243 -25.39 -7.83 3.21
CA SER A 243 -24.11 -8.46 2.87
C SER A 243 -22.94 -7.45 2.82
N TYR A 244 -23.22 -6.17 2.54
CA TYR A 244 -22.19 -5.13 2.39
C TYR A 244 -22.71 -3.77 2.85
N LEU A 245 -22.26 -3.31 4.01
CA LEU A 245 -22.48 -1.98 4.54
C LEU A 245 -21.14 -1.22 4.55
N SER A 246 -21.08 -0.04 3.95
CA SER A 246 -19.88 0.80 4.06
C SER A 246 -19.61 1.16 5.53
N LEU A 247 -18.34 1.19 5.93
CA LEU A 247 -17.92 1.57 7.27
C LEU A 247 -18.47 2.95 7.69
N ASP A 248 -18.51 3.91 6.76
CA ASP A 248 -19.04 5.26 7.01
C ASP A 248 -20.55 5.28 7.29
N CYS A 249 -21.26 4.24 6.84
CA CYS A 249 -22.69 4.08 7.08
C CYS A 249 -22.99 3.49 8.47
N CYS A 250 -21.99 3.10 9.27
CA CYS A 250 -22.18 2.55 10.62
C CYS A 250 -22.51 3.61 11.68
N THR A 251 -23.27 4.65 11.32
CA THR A 251 -23.74 5.68 12.24
C THR A 251 -24.84 5.15 13.15
N LYS A 252 -24.97 5.73 14.34
CA LYS A 252 -26.00 5.33 15.31
C LYS A 252 -27.41 5.35 14.71
N GLU A 253 -27.71 6.33 13.85
CA GLU A 253 -29.01 6.46 13.21
C GLU A 253 -29.32 5.31 12.25
N VAL A 254 -28.35 4.93 11.42
CA VAL A 254 -28.50 3.81 10.49
C VAL A 254 -28.63 2.50 11.26
N ILE A 255 -27.75 2.26 12.25
CA ILE A 255 -27.78 1.05 13.08
C ILE A 255 -29.14 0.88 13.78
N MET A 256 -29.71 1.96 14.33
CA MET A 256 -31.04 1.91 14.95
C MET A 256 -32.16 1.56 13.97
N ARG A 257 -32.00 1.85 12.68
CA ARG A 257 -32.98 1.50 11.63
C ARG A 257 -32.86 0.04 11.17
N ILE A 258 -31.70 -0.58 11.34
CA ILE A 258 -31.42 -1.97 10.92
C ILE A 258 -31.35 -2.96 12.11
N GLN A 259 -32.02 -2.63 13.22
CA GLN A 259 -31.97 -3.40 14.48
C GLN A 259 -32.37 -4.89 14.38
N ASN A 260 -33.11 -5.28 13.34
CA ASN A 260 -33.59 -6.65 13.13
C ASN A 260 -32.66 -7.50 12.25
N VAL A 261 -31.52 -6.95 11.81
CA VAL A 261 -30.56 -7.66 10.97
C VAL A 261 -29.87 -8.76 11.78
N LYS A 262 -29.86 -9.97 11.21
CA LYS A 262 -29.20 -11.16 11.73
C LYS A 262 -27.84 -11.41 11.10
N GLU A 263 -27.65 -10.96 9.87
CA GLU A 263 -26.40 -11.07 9.14
C GLU A 263 -25.97 -9.72 8.58
N LEU A 264 -24.79 -9.25 8.96
CA LEU A 264 -24.24 -7.98 8.54
C LEU A 264 -22.81 -8.17 8.02
N GLY A 265 -22.55 -7.77 6.79
CA GLY A 265 -21.20 -7.59 6.26
C GLY A 265 -20.85 -6.11 6.20
N ILE A 266 -19.63 -5.77 6.59
CA ILE A 266 -19.12 -4.41 6.63
C ILE A 266 -17.87 -4.33 5.76
N ASN A 267 -17.83 -3.33 4.89
CA ASN A 267 -16.69 -3.06 4.02
C ASN A 267 -15.97 -1.78 4.46
N GLY A 268 -14.67 -1.91 4.74
CA GLY A 268 -13.83 -0.89 5.37
C GLY A 268 -13.05 0.03 4.45
N TYR A 269 -12.88 -0.29 3.15
CA TYR A 269 -12.14 0.50 2.14
C TYR A 269 -10.96 1.37 2.66
N GLY A 270 -10.12 0.88 3.57
CA GLY A 270 -8.97 1.67 4.06
C GLY A 270 -9.28 2.79 5.06
N ILE A 271 -10.54 2.98 5.46
CA ILE A 271 -10.95 4.09 6.35
C ILE A 271 -10.71 3.68 7.83
N PRO A 272 -10.04 4.53 8.65
CA PRO A 272 -9.95 4.32 10.08
C PRO A 272 -11.35 4.29 10.71
N SER A 273 -11.66 3.28 11.54
CA SER A 273 -12.92 3.30 12.29
C SER A 273 -12.89 4.45 13.31
N ASN A 274 -13.60 5.54 13.02
CA ASN A 274 -13.76 6.69 13.91
C ASN A 274 -14.69 6.39 15.10
N GLY A 275 -14.61 5.18 15.66
CA GLY A 275 -15.51 4.69 16.71
C GLY A 275 -16.94 4.36 16.25
N LEU A 276 -17.27 4.52 14.96
CA LEU A 276 -18.60 4.25 14.40
C LEU A 276 -19.06 2.82 14.66
N LEU A 277 -18.14 1.87 14.58
CA LEU A 277 -18.45 0.46 14.79
C LEU A 277 -18.81 0.12 16.25
N ASN A 278 -18.54 1.01 17.22
CA ASN A 278 -19.05 0.82 18.58
C ASN A 278 -20.58 0.79 18.63
N ASN A 279 -21.24 1.35 17.62
CA ASN A 279 -22.70 1.31 17.51
C ASN A 279 -23.22 -0.10 17.23
N LEU A 280 -22.40 -1.03 16.72
CA LEU A 280 -22.83 -2.39 16.40
C LEU A 280 -23.42 -3.11 17.62
N VAL A 281 -22.98 -2.79 18.84
CA VAL A 281 -23.52 -3.31 20.10
C VAL A 281 -25.04 -3.14 20.24
N HIS A 282 -25.65 -2.20 19.50
CA HIS A 282 -27.09 -1.98 19.49
C HIS A 282 -27.87 -3.00 18.65
N LEU A 283 -27.20 -3.81 17.82
CA LEU A 283 -27.81 -4.86 17.01
C LEU A 283 -28.02 -6.14 17.84
N GLN A 284 -29.10 -6.18 18.60
CA GLN A 284 -29.40 -7.26 19.55
C GLN A 284 -29.83 -8.59 18.92
N GLN A 285 -30.02 -8.63 17.59
CA GLN A 285 -30.39 -9.85 16.86
C GLN A 285 -29.27 -10.33 15.93
N LEU A 286 -28.11 -9.66 15.93
CA LEU A 286 -27.04 -9.99 15.02
C LEU A 286 -26.37 -11.31 15.43
N GLU A 287 -26.40 -12.28 14.53
CA GLU A 287 -25.80 -13.61 14.71
C GLU A 287 -24.55 -13.80 13.86
N THR A 288 -24.47 -13.15 12.70
CA THR A 288 -23.35 -13.25 11.76
C THR A 288 -22.81 -11.86 11.41
N LEU A 289 -21.51 -11.66 11.58
CA LEU A 289 -20.80 -10.43 11.23
C LEU A 289 -19.63 -10.76 10.31
N SER A 290 -19.53 -10.06 9.19
CA SER A 290 -18.42 -10.16 8.26
C SER A 290 -17.70 -8.82 8.15
N PHE A 291 -16.38 -8.82 8.21
CA PHE A 291 -15.55 -7.66 7.94
C PHE A 291 -14.69 -7.91 6.71
N ILE A 292 -14.79 -7.00 5.76
CA ILE A 292 -14.02 -7.01 4.51
C ILE A 292 -13.18 -5.72 4.49
N LEU A 293 -11.87 -5.83 4.24
CA LEU A 293 -10.96 -4.67 4.13
C LEU A 293 -10.99 -3.70 5.32
N CYS A 294 -11.22 -4.18 6.54
CA CYS A 294 -11.23 -3.34 7.74
C CYS A 294 -9.86 -3.37 8.44
N PHE A 295 -9.22 -2.21 8.59
CA PHE A 295 -7.83 -2.09 9.06
C PHE A 295 -7.66 -1.67 10.53
N ASN A 296 -8.69 -1.10 11.15
CA ASN A 296 -8.70 -0.65 12.55
C ASN A 296 -9.98 -1.13 13.21
N LEU A 297 -9.93 -2.08 14.14
CA LEU A 297 -11.16 -2.64 14.70
C LEU A 297 -11.19 -2.86 16.22
N LEU A 298 -12.17 -2.15 16.78
CA LEU A 298 -13.07 -2.38 17.93
C LEU A 298 -12.53 -2.92 19.26
N PRO A 299 -12.90 -2.31 20.40
CA PRO A 299 -12.83 -2.99 21.70
C PRO A 299 -13.87 -4.12 21.78
N ALA A 300 -13.63 -5.13 22.62
CA ALA A 300 -14.53 -6.30 22.79
C ALA A 300 -16.00 -5.91 23.05
N LYS A 301 -16.20 -4.79 23.75
CA LYS A 301 -17.51 -4.23 24.10
C LYS A 301 -18.33 -3.72 22.92
N ALA A 302 -17.74 -3.61 21.73
CA ALA A 302 -18.44 -3.16 20.53
C ALA A 302 -19.18 -4.28 19.80
N PHE A 303 -18.85 -5.55 20.08
CA PHE A 303 -19.52 -6.69 19.48
C PHE A 303 -20.84 -6.99 20.21
N PRO A 304 -21.93 -7.30 19.46
CA PRO A 304 -23.16 -7.81 20.06
C PRO A 304 -22.91 -9.11 20.81
N ALA A 305 -23.52 -9.25 21.99
CA ALA A 305 -23.44 -10.50 22.76
C ALA A 305 -24.09 -11.68 22.04
N THR A 306 -24.98 -11.45 21.07
CA THR A 306 -25.65 -12.49 20.26
C THR A 306 -24.81 -13.03 19.12
N LEU A 307 -23.62 -12.49 18.89
CA LEU A 307 -22.78 -12.84 17.75
C LEU A 307 -22.27 -14.28 17.88
N LYS A 308 -22.59 -15.10 16.87
CA LYS A 308 -22.21 -16.52 16.79
C LYS A 308 -21.17 -16.80 15.72
N LYS A 309 -21.17 -16.02 14.65
CA LYS A 309 -20.29 -16.21 13.50
C LYS A 309 -19.55 -14.92 13.17
N LEU A 310 -18.23 -15.00 13.09
CA LEU A 310 -17.38 -13.90 12.68
C LEU A 310 -16.58 -14.31 11.44
N LYS A 311 -16.75 -13.57 10.34
CA LYS A 311 -15.93 -13.68 9.14
C LYS A 311 -14.99 -12.49 9.05
N LEU A 312 -13.69 -12.76 8.93
CA LEU A 312 -12.66 -11.76 8.70
C LEU A 312 -12.06 -12.05 7.32
N GLU A 313 -12.20 -11.11 6.40
CA GLU A 313 -11.78 -11.27 5.02
C GLU A 313 -10.89 -10.11 4.59
N ARG A 314 -9.70 -10.42 4.09
CA ARG A 314 -8.76 -9.41 3.56
C ARG A 314 -8.45 -8.30 4.59
N THR A 315 -8.39 -8.68 5.87
CA THR A 315 -8.13 -7.76 6.99
C THR A 315 -6.68 -7.87 7.49
N PHE A 316 -6.13 -6.75 8.00
CA PHE A 316 -4.81 -6.75 8.63
C PHE A 316 -4.95 -7.04 10.12
N LEU A 317 -4.68 -8.29 10.51
CA LEU A 317 -4.85 -8.75 11.89
C LEU A 317 -3.50 -8.85 12.60
N HIS A 318 -3.27 -8.02 13.61
CA HIS A 318 -2.29 -8.25 14.65
C HIS A 318 -2.84 -9.11 15.78
N TRP A 319 -1.94 -9.74 16.51
CA TRP A 319 -2.30 -10.63 17.61
C TRP A 319 -3.12 -9.93 18.72
N SER A 320 -2.89 -8.64 18.98
CA SER A 320 -3.68 -7.89 19.98
C SER A 320 -5.16 -7.76 19.63
N TYR A 321 -5.55 -7.96 18.36
CA TYR A 321 -6.97 -8.05 17.98
C TYR A 321 -7.57 -9.41 18.29
N LEU A 322 -6.75 -10.45 18.29
CA LEU A 322 -7.21 -11.79 18.62
C LEU A 322 -7.61 -11.84 20.09
N ASP A 323 -6.89 -11.15 20.98
CA ASP A 323 -7.27 -10.97 22.40
C ASP A 323 -8.67 -10.38 22.59
N ILE A 324 -9.18 -9.63 21.61
CA ILE A 324 -10.51 -9.02 21.67
C ILE A 324 -11.59 -10.01 21.25
N ILE A 325 -11.35 -10.76 20.19
CA ILE A 325 -12.32 -11.74 19.69
C ILE A 325 -12.29 -13.04 20.50
N THR A 326 -11.19 -13.34 21.20
CA THR A 326 -11.07 -14.50 22.11
C THR A 326 -11.99 -14.37 23.32
N GLU A 327 -12.35 -13.14 23.71
CA GLU A 327 -13.28 -12.84 24.81
C GLU A 327 -14.77 -12.94 24.41
N LEU A 328 -15.09 -13.20 23.13
CA LEU A 328 -16.48 -13.26 22.69
C LEU A 328 -17.19 -14.51 23.23
N PRO A 329 -18.23 -14.36 24.08
CA PRO A 329 -18.74 -15.45 24.89
C PRO A 329 -19.57 -16.48 24.12
N ASN A 330 -20.10 -16.10 22.95
CA ASN A 330 -21.04 -16.92 22.17
C ASN A 330 -20.52 -17.22 20.75
N LEU A 331 -19.23 -17.00 20.47
CA LEU A 331 -18.66 -17.18 19.15
C LEU A 331 -18.45 -18.68 18.84
N GLU A 332 -19.36 -19.25 18.07
CA GLU A 332 -19.38 -20.66 17.63
C GLU A 332 -18.50 -20.88 16.38
N VAL A 333 -18.40 -19.88 15.48
CA VAL A 333 -17.72 -20.02 14.19
C VAL A 333 -16.80 -18.83 13.90
N LEU A 334 -15.52 -19.12 13.61
CA LEU A 334 -14.52 -18.13 13.19
C LEU A 334 -13.98 -18.49 11.81
N LEU A 335 -14.15 -17.57 10.86
CA LEU A 335 -13.63 -17.69 9.50
C LEU A 335 -12.61 -16.59 9.26
N ILE A 336 -11.40 -16.98 8.84
CA ILE A 336 -10.31 -16.07 8.51
C ILE A 336 -9.87 -16.35 7.07
N GLU A 337 -10.11 -15.41 6.18
CA GLU A 337 -9.85 -15.54 4.74
C GLU A 337 -8.93 -14.42 4.27
N ASP A 338 -7.82 -14.79 3.63
CA ASP A 338 -6.84 -13.86 3.03
C ASP A 338 -6.38 -12.73 3.99
N CYS A 339 -6.27 -13.05 5.29
CA CYS A 339 -5.89 -12.06 6.30
C CYS A 339 -4.37 -12.03 6.51
N PHE A 340 -3.85 -10.84 6.79
CA PHE A 340 -2.42 -10.63 7.03
C PHE A 340 -2.06 -10.83 8.50
N LEU A 341 -2.17 -12.07 8.98
CA LEU A 341 -1.83 -12.49 10.34
C LEU A 341 -0.54 -13.32 10.34
N LYS A 342 0.49 -12.90 11.08
CA LYS A 342 1.78 -13.63 11.17
C LYS A 342 1.89 -14.51 12.41
N TYR A 343 1.38 -14.02 13.54
CA TYR A 343 1.43 -14.68 14.83
C TYR A 343 0.06 -14.67 15.47
N TRP A 344 -0.39 -15.83 15.96
CA TRP A 344 -1.58 -15.97 16.77
C TRP A 344 -1.13 -16.34 18.18
N LYS A 345 -1.62 -15.65 19.20
CA LYS A 345 -1.52 -16.06 20.60
C LYS A 345 -2.90 -16.32 21.17
N ALA A 346 -3.03 -17.37 21.96
CA ALA A 346 -4.24 -17.68 22.71
C ALA A 346 -3.85 -18.05 24.14
N THR A 347 -4.84 -17.99 25.02
CA THR A 347 -4.76 -18.49 26.40
C THR A 347 -5.79 -19.60 26.58
N ASN A 348 -5.70 -20.39 27.65
CA ASN A 348 -6.60 -21.52 27.87
C ASN A 348 -8.08 -21.12 28.00
N ASP A 349 -8.36 -19.85 28.35
CA ASP A 349 -9.72 -19.31 28.46
C ASP A 349 -10.22 -18.66 27.15
N SER A 350 -9.42 -18.71 26.08
CA SER A 350 -9.77 -18.12 24.79
C SER A 350 -10.82 -18.94 24.04
N PHE A 351 -11.81 -18.28 23.46
CA PHE A 351 -12.84 -18.89 22.61
C PHE A 351 -13.65 -20.00 23.32
N PRO A 352 -14.44 -19.66 24.35
CA PRO A 352 -15.02 -20.62 25.28
C PRO A 352 -16.03 -21.60 24.66
N VAL A 353 -16.61 -21.27 23.50
CA VAL A 353 -17.66 -22.07 22.84
C VAL A 353 -17.41 -22.28 21.34
N LEU A 354 -16.18 -22.09 20.88
CA LEU A 354 -15.86 -22.20 19.45
C LEU A 354 -16.00 -23.66 18.98
N GLU A 355 -16.76 -23.87 17.91
CA GLU A 355 -17.02 -25.17 17.31
C GLU A 355 -16.27 -25.36 15.98
N LEU A 356 -16.11 -24.28 15.21
CA LEU A 356 -15.50 -24.34 13.88
C LEU A 356 -14.51 -23.20 13.65
N LEU A 357 -13.28 -23.58 13.29
CA LEU A 357 -12.23 -22.67 12.83
C LEU A 357 -11.92 -22.94 11.36
N MET A 358 -12.14 -21.95 10.51
CA MET A 358 -11.81 -22.03 9.09
C MET A 358 -10.76 -20.98 8.73
N ILE A 359 -9.63 -21.42 8.18
CA ILE A 359 -8.55 -20.54 7.75
C ILE A 359 -8.28 -20.80 6.27
N ARG A 360 -8.47 -19.77 5.45
CA ARG A 360 -8.29 -19.84 3.99
C ARG A 360 -7.30 -18.80 3.51
N SER A 361 -6.38 -19.22 2.64
CA SER A 361 -5.42 -18.35 1.93
C SER A 361 -4.57 -17.46 2.87
N CYS A 362 -4.42 -17.83 4.14
CA CYS A 362 -3.62 -17.09 5.13
C CYS A 362 -2.16 -17.51 5.07
N ARG A 363 -1.44 -17.01 4.06
CA ARG A 363 -0.07 -17.46 3.70
C ARG A 363 1.04 -17.01 4.67
N ASN A 364 0.72 -16.15 5.63
CA ASN A 364 1.68 -15.61 6.62
C ASN A 364 1.56 -16.25 8.01
N LEU A 365 0.43 -16.90 8.30
CA LEU A 365 0.16 -17.46 9.62
C LEU A 365 1.02 -18.70 9.82
N LYS A 366 1.88 -18.67 10.84
CA LYS A 366 2.87 -19.72 11.07
C LYS A 366 2.27 -20.97 11.69
N GLU A 367 1.45 -20.80 12.72
CA GLU A 367 0.90 -21.88 13.54
C GLU A 367 -0.40 -21.44 14.21
N ILE A 368 -1.25 -22.42 14.52
CA ILE A 368 -2.39 -22.27 15.44
C ILE A 368 -1.87 -22.52 16.86
N PRO A 369 -2.22 -21.69 17.85
CA PRO A 369 -1.76 -21.88 19.22
C PRO A 369 -2.19 -23.25 19.78
N ILE A 370 -1.30 -23.91 20.53
CA ILE A 370 -1.56 -25.25 21.08
C ILE A 370 -2.70 -25.23 22.11
N GLU A 371 -2.95 -24.07 22.72
CA GLU A 371 -4.05 -23.82 23.67
C GLU A 371 -5.43 -24.12 23.06
N PHE A 372 -5.56 -24.16 21.73
CA PHE A 372 -6.79 -24.64 21.07
C PHE A 372 -7.13 -26.10 21.40
N ALA A 373 -6.16 -26.89 21.88
CA ALA A 373 -6.41 -28.24 22.38
C ALA A 373 -7.32 -28.23 23.63
N ASP A 374 -7.29 -27.17 24.44
CA ASP A 374 -8.13 -27.02 25.63
C ASP A 374 -9.59 -26.64 25.29
N ILE A 375 -9.87 -26.24 24.05
CA ILE A 375 -11.22 -25.88 23.59
C ILE A 375 -12.02 -27.16 23.29
N HIS A 376 -12.72 -27.68 24.29
CA HIS A 376 -13.46 -28.94 24.18
C HIS A 376 -14.69 -28.88 23.25
N THR A 377 -15.17 -27.68 22.91
CA THR A 377 -16.27 -27.48 21.97
C THR A 377 -15.83 -27.55 20.52
N LEU A 378 -14.52 -27.50 20.24
CA LEU A 378 -13.98 -27.42 18.88
C LEU A 378 -14.16 -28.75 18.13
N GLN A 379 -14.98 -28.73 17.08
CA GLN A 379 -15.34 -29.91 16.30
C GLN A 379 -14.57 -30.00 14.99
N LEU A 380 -14.26 -28.86 14.36
CA LEU A 380 -13.62 -28.82 13.05
C LEU A 380 -12.59 -27.68 12.93
N ILE A 381 -11.40 -28.03 12.45
CA ILE A 381 -10.41 -27.10 11.89
C ILE A 381 -10.30 -27.37 10.38
N GLU A 382 -10.64 -26.38 9.57
CA GLU A 382 -10.49 -26.46 8.11
C GLU A 382 -9.44 -25.46 7.62
N LEU A 383 -8.40 -25.99 6.96
CA LEU A 383 -7.28 -25.23 6.40
C LEU A 383 -7.25 -25.38 4.88
N ARG A 384 -7.29 -24.25 4.18
CA ARG A 384 -7.22 -24.20 2.71
C ARG A 384 -6.19 -23.18 2.24
N GLU A 385 -5.36 -23.53 1.26
CA GLU A 385 -4.35 -22.58 0.73
C GLU A 385 -3.40 -22.00 1.79
N CYS A 386 -3.11 -22.79 2.82
CA CYS A 386 -2.28 -22.39 3.96
C CYS A 386 -0.87 -23.01 3.91
N LEU A 387 0.05 -22.48 4.73
CA LEU A 387 1.40 -23.01 4.87
C LEU A 387 1.38 -24.44 5.46
N PRO A 388 2.31 -25.33 5.04
CA PRO A 388 2.43 -26.68 5.62
C PRO A 388 2.65 -26.67 7.14
N LYS A 389 3.38 -25.69 7.67
CA LYS A 389 3.59 -25.53 9.12
C LYS A 389 2.30 -25.28 9.90
N LEU A 390 1.33 -24.57 9.30
CA LEU A 390 0.04 -24.35 9.92
C LEU A 390 -0.74 -25.67 10.02
N ALA A 391 -0.67 -26.49 8.97
CA ALA A 391 -1.25 -27.83 8.98
C ALA A 391 -0.60 -28.75 10.01
N GLU A 392 0.72 -28.68 10.20
CA GLU A 392 1.44 -29.40 11.26
C GLU A 392 0.93 -28.99 12.66
N SER A 393 0.74 -27.70 12.91
CA SER A 393 0.20 -27.22 14.20
C SER A 393 -1.24 -27.68 14.47
N ALA A 394 -2.10 -27.71 13.44
CA ALA A 394 -3.46 -28.24 13.57
C ALA A 394 -3.47 -29.75 13.89
N ALA A 395 -2.57 -30.51 13.27
CA ALA A 395 -2.42 -31.94 13.56
C ALA A 395 -1.93 -32.19 15.00
N LEU A 396 -1.08 -31.31 15.54
CA LEU A 396 -0.65 -31.38 16.95
C LEU A 396 -1.83 -31.14 17.91
N ILE A 397 -2.68 -30.15 17.63
CA ILE A 397 -3.90 -29.88 18.44
C ILE A 397 -4.82 -31.11 18.46
N GLN A 398 -5.05 -31.72 17.29
CA GLN A 398 -5.85 -32.94 17.18
C GLN A 398 -5.27 -34.09 18.02
N LYS A 399 -3.94 -34.25 18.01
CA LYS A 399 -3.24 -35.27 18.77
C LYS A 399 -3.36 -35.03 20.28
N GLU A 400 -3.17 -33.79 20.73
CA GLU A 400 -3.26 -33.41 22.15
C GLU A 400 -4.67 -33.69 22.71
N GLN A 401 -5.73 -33.34 21.96
CA GLN A 401 -7.10 -33.65 22.37
C GLN A 401 -7.36 -35.16 22.49
N ALA A 402 -6.78 -35.97 21.60
CA ALA A 402 -6.88 -37.42 21.68
C ALA A 402 -6.16 -38.00 22.92
N GLU A 403 -5.01 -37.44 23.29
CA GLU A 403 -4.23 -37.86 24.47
C GLU A 403 -4.92 -37.44 25.79
N LEU A 404 -5.65 -36.32 25.78
CA LEU A 404 -6.46 -35.85 26.91
C LEU A 404 -7.78 -36.61 27.11
N GLY A 405 -8.10 -37.57 26.24
CA GLY A 405 -9.32 -38.39 26.32
C GLY A 405 -10.58 -37.69 25.81
N ASN A 406 -10.43 -36.60 25.06
CA ASN A 406 -11.53 -35.89 24.41
C ASN A 406 -11.88 -36.53 23.07
N ASN A 407 -13.05 -36.19 22.50
CA ASN A 407 -13.31 -36.43 21.09
C ASN A 407 -12.39 -35.51 20.28
N PRO A 408 -11.43 -36.03 19.51
CA PRO A 408 -10.46 -35.18 18.82
C PRO A 408 -11.14 -34.37 17.72
N VAL A 409 -10.76 -33.11 17.61
CA VAL A 409 -11.17 -32.21 16.52
C VAL A 409 -10.89 -32.83 15.14
N ASP A 410 -11.83 -32.71 14.21
CA ASP A 410 -11.62 -33.08 12.80
C ASP A 410 -10.71 -32.02 12.15
N VAL A 411 -9.63 -32.45 11.48
CA VAL A 411 -8.70 -31.54 10.80
C VAL A 411 -8.74 -31.82 9.30
N ARG A 412 -9.22 -30.85 8.54
CA ARG A 412 -9.32 -30.94 7.08
C ARG A 412 -8.34 -29.98 6.43
N ILE A 413 -7.47 -30.51 5.58
CA ILE A 413 -6.45 -29.73 4.87
C ILE A 413 -6.66 -29.90 3.37
N SER A 414 -6.73 -28.79 2.64
CA SER A 414 -6.88 -28.77 1.18
C SER A 414 -5.98 -27.72 0.54
N ASP A 415 -5.62 -27.92 -0.73
CA ASP A 415 -4.93 -26.95 -1.57
C ASP A 415 -3.67 -26.32 -0.92
N GLN A 416 -2.73 -27.12 -0.39
CA GLN A 416 -1.56 -26.60 0.36
C GLN A 416 -0.71 -25.58 -0.43
N TYR A 417 -0.34 -24.49 0.23
CA TYR A 417 0.49 -23.45 -0.38
C TYR A 417 1.97 -23.86 -0.40
N VAL A 418 2.52 -24.04 -1.60
CA VAL A 418 3.96 -24.26 -1.82
C VAL A 418 4.62 -22.91 -2.09
N LYS A 419 5.48 -22.45 -1.17
CA LYS A 419 6.28 -21.22 -1.37
C LYS A 419 7.18 -21.38 -2.59
N SER A 420 6.88 -20.68 -3.69
CA SER A 420 7.83 -20.46 -4.78
C SER A 420 8.64 -19.19 -4.47
N PHE A 421 9.94 -19.39 -4.28
CA PHE A 421 10.98 -18.38 -4.06
C PHE A 421 10.92 -17.59 -2.73
N ALA A 422 12.07 -17.60 -2.05
CA ALA A 422 12.28 -17.02 -0.73
C ALA A 422 12.31 -15.49 -0.80
N ILE A 423 11.40 -14.85 -0.05
CA ILE A 423 11.66 -13.54 0.54
C ILE A 423 11.55 -13.76 2.05
N ASP A 424 12.70 -13.84 2.71
CA ASP A 424 12.79 -13.78 4.16
C ASP A 424 12.44 -12.35 4.60
N ASP A 425 11.46 -12.19 5.49
CA ASP A 425 11.03 -10.88 5.98
C ASP A 425 11.16 -10.76 7.51
N PRO A 426 12.16 -9.99 8.00
CA PRO A 426 12.25 -9.54 9.39
C PRO A 426 11.62 -8.14 9.61
N ASP A 427 10.96 -8.02 10.77
CA ASP A 427 10.57 -6.81 11.54
C ASP A 427 9.24 -6.04 11.30
N ASP A 428 8.27 -6.37 12.18
CA ASP A 428 7.40 -5.62 13.11
C ASP A 428 7.02 -4.12 13.01
N ASN A 429 7.44 -3.33 12.01
CA ASN A 429 7.12 -1.88 12.01
C ASN A 429 5.85 -1.44 11.25
N VAL A 430 4.84 -2.32 11.16
CA VAL A 430 3.58 -2.05 10.42
C VAL A 430 2.64 -1.08 11.17
N TYR A 431 2.70 -1.10 12.51
CA TYR A 431 1.82 -0.32 13.37
C TYR A 431 2.04 1.19 13.36
N MET A 432 3.30 1.64 13.24
CA MET A 432 3.61 3.06 13.29
C MET A 432 3.30 3.79 11.97
N TRP A 433 3.24 3.08 10.85
CA TRP A 433 3.09 3.71 9.54
C TRP A 433 1.61 4.03 9.22
N ILE A 434 0.68 3.12 9.56
CA ILE A 434 -0.77 3.32 9.32
C ILE A 434 -1.32 4.50 10.14
N ASN A 435 -0.88 4.66 11.40
CA ASN A 435 -1.28 5.81 12.24
C ASN A 435 -0.72 7.15 11.72
N ARG A 436 0.44 7.17 11.06
CA ARG A 436 1.00 8.39 10.44
C ARG A 436 0.25 8.79 9.16
N SER A 437 -0.13 7.82 8.34
CA SER A 437 -0.91 8.06 7.12
C SER A 437 -2.35 8.52 7.41
N SER A 438 -2.97 8.07 8.50
CA SER A 438 -4.31 8.50 8.94
C SER A 438 -4.37 9.98 9.35
N LEU A 439 -3.30 10.51 9.97
CA LEU A 439 -3.22 11.95 10.32
C LEU A 439 -3.00 12.85 9.09
N LEU A 440 -2.36 12.31 8.04
CA LEU A 440 -2.17 13.02 6.76
C LEU A 440 -3.47 13.11 5.96
N TYR A 441 -4.30 12.05 5.95
CA TYR A 441 -5.60 12.06 5.27
C TYR A 441 -6.57 13.11 5.85
N SER A 442 -6.65 13.23 7.19
CA SER A 442 -7.47 14.29 7.82
C SER A 442 -7.00 15.71 7.50
N SER A 443 -5.70 15.89 7.21
CA SER A 443 -5.14 17.19 6.84
C SER A 443 -5.30 17.52 5.36
N LEU A 444 -5.53 16.52 4.49
CA LEU A 444 -5.72 16.69 3.05
C LEU A 444 -7.17 17.00 2.71
N GLU A 445 -8.16 16.42 3.41
CA GLU A 445 -9.58 16.81 3.28
C GLU A 445 -9.80 18.29 3.62
N THR A 446 -9.18 18.79 4.70
CA THR A 446 -9.27 20.22 5.04
C THR A 446 -8.57 21.13 4.00
N ARG A 447 -7.69 20.58 3.17
CA ARG A 447 -6.94 21.33 2.14
C ARG A 447 -7.63 21.28 0.77
N ALA A 448 -8.34 20.21 0.47
CA ALA A 448 -9.18 20.05 -0.72
C ALA A 448 -10.39 20.98 -0.69
N ASP A 449 -11.04 21.15 0.46
CA ASP A 449 -12.16 22.10 0.62
C ASP A 449 -11.71 23.55 0.39
N ASN A 450 -10.51 23.92 0.87
CA ASN A 450 -9.91 25.25 0.67
C ASN A 450 -9.42 25.50 -0.77
N LEU A 451 -9.18 24.45 -1.57
CA LEU A 451 -8.81 24.55 -2.99
C LEU A 451 -10.05 24.72 -3.89
N SER A 452 -11.22 24.23 -3.47
CA SER A 452 -12.48 24.39 -4.20
C SER A 452 -12.98 25.85 -4.21
N ASP A 453 -12.78 26.58 -3.11
CA ASP A 453 -13.15 28.00 -3.02
C ASP A 453 -12.19 28.91 -3.83
N GLY A 454 -10.90 28.54 -3.94
CA GLY A 454 -9.89 29.32 -4.66
C GLY A 454 -9.98 29.27 -6.18
N MET A 455 -10.60 28.24 -6.76
CA MET A 455 -10.73 28.08 -8.22
C MET A 455 -11.95 28.80 -8.81
N SER A 456 -12.78 29.45 -8.00
CA SER A 456 -13.92 30.26 -8.46
C SER A 456 -13.56 31.70 -8.88
N GLN A 457 -12.28 32.10 -8.77
CA GLN A 457 -11.83 33.47 -9.10
C GLN A 457 -11.01 33.58 -10.41
N PHE A 458 -10.92 32.52 -11.22
CA PHE A 458 -10.16 32.53 -12.48
C PHE A 458 -10.92 31.93 -13.67
N THR A 459 -12.17 32.32 -13.87
CA THR A 459 -12.90 32.20 -15.15
C THR A 459 -13.27 33.54 -15.73
#